data_AF-A0A2L0FA52-F1
#
_entry.id   AF-A0A2L0FA52-F1
#
_cell.length_a   1.000
_cell.length_b   1.000
_cell.length_c   1.000
_cell.angle_alpha   90.00
_cell.angle_beta   90.00
_cell.angle_gamma   90.00
#
_symmetry.space_group_name_H-M   'P 1'
#
loop_
_entity.id
_entity.type
_entity.pdbx_description
1 polymer ?
#
loop_
_entity_poly.entity_id
_entity_poly.type
_entity_poly.pdbx_seq_one_letter_code
_entity_poly.pdbx_strand_id
1 'polypeptide(L)'
;MAQIYGAVEFRIRDEWYDVIYISSLLLQHCDLNGCLFGVDNYAGFVPLFANRGIPADCSENMRQKMDVYLDDESWPSWVLYSELIRVDWDECALSRDCRISEYVVCADGKENFVTKWLNKLGCDWVRQVLETEQEARSGDRVFRRPVLRRADAIADTEFGLLMKLMACLADRFGADGVRLVVWFG
;
A
#
# COMPACT_ATOMS: atom_id res chain seq x y z
N MET A 1 -6.75 6.18 9.36
CA MET A 1 -6.24 5.37 8.26
C MET A 1 -7.27 5.49 7.15
N ALA A 2 -6.88 5.98 5.99
CA ALA A 2 -7.73 6.13 4.82
C ALA A 2 -8.04 4.75 4.21
N GLN A 3 -9.25 4.57 3.72
CA GLN A 3 -9.63 3.43 2.90
C GLN A 3 -9.13 3.63 1.48
N ILE A 4 -8.96 2.52 0.75
CA ILE A 4 -8.61 2.55 -0.67
C ILE A 4 -9.85 2.18 -1.50
N TYR A 5 -10.20 3.06 -2.42
CA TYR A 5 -11.25 2.86 -3.40
C TYR A 5 -10.65 2.97 -4.79
N GLY A 6 -11.35 2.47 -5.80
CA GLY A 6 -10.82 2.48 -7.15
C GLY A 6 -11.42 1.42 -8.05
N ALA A 7 -10.85 1.33 -9.25
CA ALA A 7 -11.15 0.29 -10.21
C ALA A 7 -9.91 -0.12 -11.01
N VAL A 8 -9.92 -1.38 -11.46
CA VAL A 8 -9.06 -1.79 -12.57
C VAL A 8 -9.80 -1.49 -13.86
N GLU A 9 -9.14 -0.77 -14.76
CA GLU A 9 -9.66 -0.43 -16.08
C GLU A 9 -8.82 -1.07 -17.18
N PHE A 10 -9.45 -1.36 -18.31
CA PHE A 10 -8.80 -1.79 -19.55
C PHE A 10 -9.25 -0.93 -20.72
N ARG A 11 -8.43 -0.84 -21.76
CA ARG A 11 -8.68 0.00 -22.93
C ARG A 11 -9.04 -0.83 -24.16
N ILE A 12 -10.10 -0.42 -24.86
CA ILE A 12 -10.42 -0.86 -26.22
C ILE A 12 -10.39 0.36 -27.13
N ARG A 13 -9.51 0.35 -28.13
CA ARG A 13 -9.24 1.52 -28.98
C ARG A 13 -8.85 2.71 -28.11
N ASP A 14 -9.68 3.75 -28.05
CA ASP A 14 -9.41 5.01 -27.33
C ASP A 14 -10.30 5.17 -26.08
N GLU A 15 -11.01 4.12 -25.65
CA GLU A 15 -11.94 4.17 -24.52
C GLU A 15 -11.56 3.18 -23.41
N TRP A 16 -11.69 3.64 -22.16
CA TRP A 16 -11.46 2.84 -20.96
C TRP A 16 -12.75 2.30 -20.37
N TYR A 17 -12.69 1.05 -19.90
CA TYR A 17 -13.78 0.30 -19.31
C TYR A 17 -13.33 -0.27 -17.96
N ASP A 18 -14.16 -0.17 -16.92
CA ASP A 18 -13.88 -0.78 -15.62
C ASP A 18 -14.24 -2.26 -15.58
N VAL A 19 -13.47 -3.05 -14.83
CA VAL A 19 -13.71 -4.49 -14.63
C VAL A 19 -14.24 -4.77 -13.24
N ILE A 20 -13.56 -4.24 -12.23
CA ILE A 20 -13.84 -4.51 -10.82
C ILE A 20 -13.52 -3.29 -9.97
N TYR A 21 -14.30 -3.09 -8.92
CA TYR A 21 -13.99 -2.16 -7.86
C TYR A 21 -13.01 -2.79 -6.88
N ILE A 22 -11.86 -2.14 -6.68
CA ILE A 22 -10.78 -2.73 -5.90
C ILE A 22 -11.11 -2.87 -4.41
N SER A 23 -12.10 -2.14 -3.88
CA SER A 23 -12.56 -2.32 -2.50
C SER A 23 -13.21 -3.69 -2.25
N SER A 24 -13.53 -4.44 -3.31
CA SER A 24 -13.96 -5.85 -3.22
C SER A 24 -12.79 -6.83 -3.12
N LEU A 25 -11.56 -6.36 -3.31
CA LEU A 25 -10.35 -7.18 -3.38
C LEU A 25 -9.28 -6.74 -2.37
N LEU A 26 -8.91 -5.46 -2.38
CA LEU A 26 -7.95 -4.86 -1.47
C LEU A 26 -8.66 -4.35 -0.22
N LEU A 27 -8.27 -4.88 0.94
CA LEU A 27 -8.64 -4.33 2.22
C LEU A 27 -7.75 -3.12 2.57
N GLN A 28 -8.00 -2.48 3.71
CA GLN A 28 -7.25 -1.32 4.15
C GLN A 28 -5.80 -1.68 4.52
N HIS A 29 -4.83 -1.20 3.73
CA HIS A 29 -3.39 -1.40 3.97
C HIS A 29 -2.58 -0.11 3.83
N CYS A 30 -2.23 0.52 4.96
CA CYS A 30 -1.49 1.80 4.94
C CYS A 30 -0.10 1.70 4.32
N ASP A 31 0.59 0.57 4.50
CA ASP A 31 1.93 0.40 3.93
C ASP A 31 1.89 0.35 2.41
N LEU A 32 0.92 -0.38 1.83
CA LEU A 32 0.67 -0.39 0.38
C LEU A 32 0.34 1.03 -0.13
N ASN A 33 -0.60 1.71 0.55
CA ASN A 33 -1.03 3.06 0.17
C ASN A 33 0.13 4.06 0.23
N GLY A 34 0.92 4.02 1.29
CA GLY A 34 2.07 4.91 1.49
C GLY A 34 3.21 4.61 0.51
N CYS A 35 3.47 3.33 0.25
CA CYS A 35 4.49 2.86 -0.68
C CYS A 35 4.21 3.31 -2.13
N LEU A 36 2.98 3.13 -2.62
CA LEU A 36 2.65 3.41 -4.01
C LEU A 36 2.16 4.84 -4.22
N PHE A 37 1.33 5.38 -3.32
CA PHE A 37 0.57 6.61 -3.54
C PHE A 37 0.86 7.73 -2.53
N GLY A 38 1.60 7.43 -1.46
CA GLY A 38 2.01 8.41 -0.44
C GLY A 38 0.97 8.69 0.63
N VAL A 39 -0.19 8.04 0.58
CA VAL A 39 -1.26 8.20 1.57
C VAL A 39 -0.95 7.37 2.82
N ASP A 40 -1.08 7.96 4.00
CA ASP A 40 -0.78 7.28 5.28
C ASP A 40 0.64 6.67 5.32
N ASN A 41 1.63 7.35 4.74
CA ASN A 41 3.00 6.85 4.63
C ASN A 41 3.80 6.92 5.93
N TYR A 42 3.43 6.11 6.91
CA TYR A 42 4.12 5.99 8.20
C TYR A 42 5.52 5.37 8.09
N ALA A 43 5.75 4.59 7.02
CA ALA A 43 7.01 3.88 6.76
C ALA A 43 8.08 4.75 6.09
N GLY A 44 7.74 5.92 5.55
CA GLY A 44 8.71 6.85 4.95
C GLY A 44 9.22 6.45 3.56
N PHE A 45 8.38 5.79 2.76
CA PHE A 45 8.71 5.51 1.35
C PHE A 45 8.75 6.79 0.50
N VAL A 46 9.55 6.81 -0.56
CA VAL A 46 9.28 7.72 -1.69
C VAL A 46 8.11 7.12 -2.48
N PRO A 47 6.95 7.79 -2.59
CA PRO A 47 5.82 7.21 -3.31
C PRO A 47 6.07 7.26 -4.83
N LEU A 48 5.72 6.18 -5.52
CA LEU A 48 6.00 6.04 -6.97
C LEU A 48 4.97 6.72 -7.86
N PHE A 49 3.72 6.76 -7.39
CA PHE A 49 2.55 7.17 -8.16
C PHE A 49 1.69 8.16 -7.36
N ALA A 50 2.28 9.01 -6.53
CA ALA A 50 1.53 10.03 -5.79
C ALA A 50 1.01 11.14 -6.72
N ASN A 51 -0.11 11.76 -6.35
CA ASN A 51 -0.60 13.04 -6.88
C ASN A 51 -0.77 13.09 -8.42
N ARG A 52 -1.11 11.97 -9.06
CA ARG A 52 -1.42 11.96 -10.51
C ARG A 52 -2.85 12.41 -10.81
N GLY A 53 -3.68 12.56 -9.78
CA GLY A 53 -5.07 12.97 -9.91
C GLY A 53 -5.93 11.87 -10.54
N ILE A 54 -7.06 12.28 -11.11
CA ILE A 54 -7.97 11.40 -11.84
C ILE A 54 -7.57 11.43 -13.32
N PRO A 55 -7.47 10.28 -14.01
CA PRO A 55 -7.34 10.28 -15.46
C PRO A 55 -8.53 10.97 -16.12
N ALA A 56 -8.28 11.93 -17.01
CA ALA A 56 -9.33 12.63 -17.75
C ALA A 56 -10.18 11.67 -18.62
N ASP A 57 -9.61 10.53 -18.99
CA ASP A 57 -10.19 9.47 -19.81
C ASP A 57 -10.62 8.24 -18.99
N CYS A 58 -10.93 8.38 -17.69
CA CYS A 58 -11.50 7.28 -16.89
C CYS A 58 -12.78 6.69 -17.49
N SER A 59 -13.15 5.48 -17.09
CA SER A 59 -14.40 4.88 -17.56
C SER A 59 -15.60 5.72 -17.10
N GLU A 60 -16.70 5.65 -17.85
CA GLU A 60 -17.89 6.42 -17.51
C GLU A 60 -18.50 6.00 -16.16
N ASN A 61 -18.53 4.70 -15.87
CA ASN A 61 -18.99 4.21 -14.57
C ASN A 61 -18.09 4.71 -13.43
N MET A 62 -16.78 4.78 -13.68
CA MET A 62 -15.82 5.29 -12.70
C MET A 62 -16.06 6.77 -12.40
N ARG A 63 -16.24 7.61 -13.43
CA ARG A 63 -16.60 9.03 -13.28
C ARG A 63 -17.85 9.20 -12.41
N GLN A 64 -18.91 8.47 -12.72
CA GLN A 64 -20.18 8.58 -11.99
C GLN A 64 -20.04 8.23 -10.51
N LYS A 65 -19.19 7.27 -10.15
CA LYS A 65 -18.92 6.95 -8.75
C LYS A 65 -18.03 7.98 -8.08
N MET A 66 -17.01 8.46 -8.79
CA MET A 66 -16.12 9.51 -8.31
C MET A 66 -16.91 10.76 -7.95
N ASP A 67 -17.88 11.18 -8.77
CA ASP A 67 -18.76 12.32 -8.48
C ASP A 67 -19.60 12.16 -7.20
N VAL A 68 -19.83 10.93 -6.75
CA VAL A 68 -20.62 10.63 -5.54
C VAL A 68 -19.75 10.55 -4.29
N TYR A 69 -18.51 10.05 -4.41
CA TYR A 69 -17.67 9.67 -3.28
C TYR A 69 -16.41 10.50 -3.10
N LEU A 70 -16.00 11.28 -4.11
CA LEU A 70 -14.87 12.18 -3.95
C LEU A 70 -15.29 13.46 -3.25
N ASP A 71 -14.41 13.91 -2.37
CA ASP A 71 -14.44 15.22 -1.75
C ASP A 71 -13.08 15.92 -1.96
N ASP A 72 -13.00 17.17 -1.51
CA ASP A 72 -11.79 17.99 -1.60
C ASP A 72 -10.62 17.44 -0.75
N GLU A 73 -10.87 16.50 0.16
CA GLU A 73 -9.86 15.86 1.01
C GLU A 73 -9.32 14.55 0.42
N SER A 74 -9.93 14.06 -0.68
CA SER A 74 -9.56 12.82 -1.34
C SER A 74 -8.21 12.94 -2.08
N TRP A 75 -7.45 11.84 -2.11
CA TRP A 75 -6.12 11.78 -2.78
C TRP A 75 -6.12 10.90 -4.05
N PRO A 76 -6.76 11.29 -5.16
CA PRO A 76 -6.84 10.45 -6.33
C PRO A 76 -5.49 10.25 -7.03
N SER A 77 -5.28 9.05 -7.56
CA SER A 77 -4.14 8.74 -8.40
C SER A 77 -4.42 7.54 -9.32
N TRP A 78 -3.45 7.20 -10.17
CA TRP A 78 -3.55 6.06 -11.08
C TRP A 78 -2.18 5.57 -11.53
N VAL A 79 -2.12 4.33 -12.01
CA VAL A 79 -0.90 3.70 -12.49
C VAL A 79 -1.19 2.67 -13.57
N LEU A 80 -0.39 2.63 -14.64
CA LEU A 80 -0.49 1.61 -15.68
C LEU A 80 0.05 0.26 -15.17
N TYR A 81 -0.47 -0.84 -15.71
CA TYR A 81 0.11 -2.16 -15.44
C TYR A 81 1.58 -2.23 -15.87
N SER A 82 1.94 -1.60 -17.00
CA SER A 82 3.31 -1.51 -17.50
C SER A 82 4.27 -0.78 -16.55
N GLU A 83 3.76 0.12 -15.70
CA GLU A 83 4.54 0.79 -14.65
C GLU A 83 4.63 -0.10 -13.41
N LEU A 84 3.52 -0.70 -12.99
CA LEU A 84 3.46 -1.57 -11.81
C LEU A 84 4.38 -2.79 -11.90
N ILE A 85 4.51 -3.41 -13.07
CA ILE A 85 5.40 -4.58 -13.24
C ILE A 85 6.89 -4.22 -13.22
N ARG A 86 7.23 -2.93 -13.28
CA ARG A 86 8.62 -2.43 -13.24
C ARG A 86 9.02 -1.92 -11.86
N VAL A 87 8.12 -1.96 -10.89
CA VAL A 87 8.40 -1.55 -9.51
C VAL A 87 9.52 -2.43 -8.95
N ASP A 88 10.55 -1.78 -8.42
CA ASP A 88 11.58 -2.45 -7.63
C ASP A 88 11.02 -2.73 -6.22
N TRP A 89 10.62 -3.98 -5.99
CA TRP A 89 10.03 -4.38 -4.71
C TRP A 89 11.05 -4.55 -3.58
N ASP A 90 12.35 -4.60 -3.90
CA ASP A 90 13.41 -4.68 -2.90
C ASP A 90 13.90 -3.30 -2.44
N GLU A 91 13.43 -2.21 -3.08
CA GLU A 91 13.74 -0.85 -2.66
C GLU A 91 13.27 -0.59 -1.22
N CYS A 92 14.18 -0.06 -0.40
CA CYS A 92 13.92 0.32 0.99
C CYS A 92 13.29 1.72 1.09
N ALA A 93 12.49 1.93 2.13
CA ALA A 93 12.08 3.25 2.57
C ALA A 93 13.30 4.11 2.97
N LEU A 94 13.15 5.44 2.92
CA LEU A 94 14.23 6.38 3.27
C LEU A 94 14.47 6.49 4.77
N SER A 95 13.46 6.17 5.56
CA SER A 95 13.50 6.28 7.01
C SER A 95 12.92 5.03 7.67
N ARG A 96 13.12 4.95 8.99
CA ARG A 96 12.47 3.94 9.81
C ARG A 96 10.99 4.25 9.94
N ASP A 97 10.18 3.20 10.00
CA ASP A 97 8.76 3.30 10.30
C ASP A 97 8.55 4.05 11.63
N CYS A 98 7.69 5.07 11.65
CA CYS A 98 7.44 5.82 12.88
C CYS A 98 6.70 4.98 13.93
N ARG A 99 6.09 3.87 13.50
CA ARG A 99 5.34 2.93 14.32
C ARG A 99 6.24 1.84 14.86
N ILE A 100 5.90 1.37 16.05
CA ILE A 100 6.64 0.29 16.71
C ILE A 100 6.01 -1.04 16.30
N SER A 101 6.86 -1.94 15.80
CA SER A 101 6.54 -3.33 15.52
C SER A 101 7.03 -4.21 16.68
N GLU A 102 6.23 -5.20 17.04
CA GLU A 102 6.53 -6.20 18.06
C GLU A 102 6.77 -7.57 17.42
N TYR A 103 7.77 -8.27 17.93
CA TYR A 103 8.15 -9.62 17.52
C TYR A 103 8.31 -10.52 18.75
N VAL A 104 8.04 -11.82 18.59
CA VAL A 104 8.42 -12.87 19.55
C VAL A 104 9.62 -13.63 19.00
N VAL A 105 10.67 -13.75 19.80
CA VAL A 105 11.82 -14.61 19.55
C VAL A 105 11.48 -16.02 20.03
N CYS A 106 11.38 -16.95 19.10
CA CYS A 106 11.18 -18.36 19.39
C CYS A 106 12.47 -19.01 19.93
N ALA A 107 12.34 -20.21 20.50
CA ALA A 107 13.47 -20.96 21.07
C ALA A 107 14.57 -21.31 20.03
N ASP A 108 14.21 -21.34 18.75
CA ASP A 108 15.14 -21.54 17.63
C ASP A 108 15.81 -20.24 17.15
N GLY A 109 15.53 -19.11 17.81
CA GLY A 109 16.04 -17.78 17.48
C GLY A 109 15.27 -17.06 16.38
N LYS A 110 14.23 -17.66 15.77
CA LYS A 110 13.41 -16.97 14.77
C LYS A 110 12.51 -15.93 15.41
N GLU A 111 12.29 -14.83 14.70
CA GLU A 111 11.41 -13.77 15.13
C GLU A 111 10.09 -13.83 14.36
N ASN A 112 8.99 -14.03 15.09
CA ASN A 112 7.65 -13.99 14.54
C ASN A 112 7.02 -12.63 14.80
N PHE A 113 6.54 -11.98 13.73
CA PHE A 113 5.82 -10.72 13.83
C PHE A 113 4.52 -10.91 14.63
N VAL A 114 4.25 -9.97 15.53
CA VAL A 114 3.06 -9.99 16.40
C VAL A 114 2.08 -8.90 15.98
N THR A 115 2.57 -7.66 15.96
CA THR A 115 1.75 -6.50 15.67
C THR A 115 2.60 -5.31 15.29
N LYS A 116 1.95 -4.35 14.66
CA LYS A 116 2.47 -3.04 14.30
C LYS A 116 1.48 -2.03 14.85
N TRP A 117 1.98 -0.92 15.38
CA TRP A 117 1.23 0.03 16.22
C TRP A 117 1.12 -0.38 17.69
N LEU A 118 2.25 -0.48 18.39
CA LEU A 118 2.23 -0.66 19.83
C LEU A 118 1.59 0.53 20.56
N ASN A 119 0.31 0.38 20.90
CA ASN A 119 -0.49 1.30 21.71
C ASN A 119 -0.92 0.66 23.04
N LYS A 120 -0.12 -0.28 23.55
CA LYS A 120 -0.42 -1.03 24.77
C LYS A 120 0.03 -0.27 26.02
N LEU A 121 -0.85 -0.19 27.03
CA LEU A 121 -0.53 0.39 28.33
C LEU A 121 0.68 -0.33 28.97
N GLY A 122 1.57 0.43 29.61
CA GLY A 122 2.77 -0.12 30.26
C GLY A 122 3.96 -0.37 29.31
N CYS A 123 3.86 0.02 28.05
CA CYS A 123 4.95 -0.09 27.07
C CYS A 123 5.64 1.24 26.77
N ASP A 124 5.47 2.28 27.60
CA ASP A 124 6.08 3.60 27.37
C ASP A 124 7.61 3.54 27.39
N TRP A 125 8.17 2.62 28.19
CA TRP A 125 9.61 2.35 28.21
C TRP A 125 10.16 1.94 26.84
N VAL A 126 9.36 1.27 25.98
CA VAL A 126 9.78 0.88 24.63
C VAL A 126 10.07 2.12 23.79
N ARG A 127 9.20 3.14 23.88
CA ARG A 127 9.39 4.41 23.15
C ARG A 127 10.66 5.10 23.62
N GLN A 128 10.86 5.17 24.94
CA GLN A 128 12.04 5.79 25.54
C GLN A 128 13.34 5.09 25.11
N VAL A 129 13.37 3.76 25.09
CA VAL A 129 14.55 3.02 24.62
C VAL A 129 14.80 3.30 23.14
N LEU A 130 13.75 3.27 22.30
CA LEU A 130 13.86 3.50 20.86
C LEU A 130 14.17 4.95 20.46
N GLU A 131 14.28 5.89 21.40
CA GLU A 131 14.81 7.24 21.15
C GLU A 131 16.33 7.24 20.97
N THR A 132 17.03 6.27 21.56
CA THR A 132 18.50 6.20 21.57
C THR A 132 19.02 4.88 20.99
N GLU A 133 18.27 3.80 21.18
CA GLU A 133 18.60 2.47 20.71
C GLU A 133 17.78 2.09 19.46
N GLN A 134 18.28 1.14 18.68
CA GLN A 134 17.54 0.64 17.51
C GLN A 134 16.47 -0.40 17.88
N GLU A 135 16.56 -0.97 19.07
CA GLU A 135 15.77 -2.10 19.52
C GLU A 135 15.54 -2.03 21.02
N ALA A 136 14.33 -2.40 21.46
CA ALA A 136 14.01 -2.62 22.85
C ALA A 136 13.66 -4.10 23.07
N ARG A 137 14.08 -4.69 24.19
CA ARG A 137 13.82 -6.10 24.54
C ARG A 137 13.14 -6.26 25.88
N SER A 138 12.24 -7.23 25.98
CA SER A 138 11.67 -7.69 27.26
C SER A 138 11.38 -9.18 27.18
N GLY A 139 12.21 -10.00 27.83
CA GLY A 139 12.14 -11.45 27.73
C GLY A 139 12.33 -11.94 26.28
N ASP A 140 11.34 -12.65 25.76
CA ASP A 140 11.28 -13.12 24.37
C ASP A 140 10.73 -12.09 23.39
N ARG A 141 10.33 -10.90 23.87
CA ARG A 141 9.78 -9.83 23.02
C ARG A 141 10.85 -8.89 22.54
N VAL A 142 10.74 -8.52 21.27
CA VAL A 142 11.59 -7.53 20.61
C VAL A 142 10.72 -6.47 19.96
N PHE A 143 11.11 -5.20 20.12
CA PHE A 143 10.38 -4.07 19.58
C PHE A 143 11.31 -3.22 18.73
N ARG A 144 10.87 -2.86 17.51
CA ARG A 144 11.68 -2.07 16.57
C ARG A 144 10.84 -1.12 15.73
N ARG A 145 11.52 -0.12 15.20
CA ARG A 145 11.12 0.71 14.05
C ARG A 145 11.97 0.28 12.85
N PRO A 146 11.53 -0.72 12.07
CA PRO A 146 12.32 -1.22 10.94
C PRO A 146 12.34 -0.21 9.78
N VAL A 147 13.36 -0.31 8.92
CA VAL A 147 13.29 0.22 7.56
C VAL A 147 12.65 -0.87 6.71
N LEU A 148 11.52 -0.57 6.06
CA LEU A 148 10.77 -1.55 5.27
C LEU A 148 11.25 -1.54 3.81
N ARG A 149 11.18 -2.69 3.16
CA ARG A 149 11.18 -2.80 1.69
C ARG A 149 9.77 -2.68 1.16
N ARG A 150 9.61 -2.30 -0.10
CA ARG A 150 8.29 -2.27 -0.74
C ARG A 150 7.60 -3.64 -0.73
N ALA A 151 8.37 -4.73 -0.82
CA ALA A 151 7.86 -6.09 -0.70
C ALA A 151 7.15 -6.33 0.65
N ASP A 152 7.64 -5.72 1.74
CA ASP A 152 7.04 -5.85 3.06
C ASP A 152 5.69 -5.09 3.15
N ALA A 153 5.49 -4.07 2.30
CA ALA A 153 4.25 -3.29 2.24
C ALA A 153 3.08 -4.02 1.56
N ILE A 154 3.39 -5.06 0.78
CA ILE A 154 2.42 -5.90 0.08
C ILE A 154 2.33 -7.31 0.66
N ALA A 155 3.25 -7.66 1.56
CA ALA A 155 3.22 -8.91 2.30
C ALA A 155 1.90 -9.03 3.08
N ASP A 156 1.29 -10.21 3.04
CA ASP A 156 0.02 -10.52 3.70
C ASP A 156 -1.17 -9.62 3.26
N THR A 157 -1.13 -9.14 2.01
CA THR A 157 -2.24 -8.42 1.35
C THR A 157 -2.73 -9.14 0.10
N GLU A 158 -3.89 -8.76 -0.41
CA GLU A 158 -4.45 -9.24 -1.67
C GLU A 158 -3.82 -8.60 -2.91
N PHE A 159 -2.77 -7.78 -2.77
CA PHE A 159 -2.10 -7.12 -3.89
C PHE A 159 -1.59 -8.10 -4.95
N GLY A 160 -1.13 -9.29 -4.54
CA GLY A 160 -0.75 -10.35 -5.48
C GLY A 160 -1.91 -10.86 -6.35
N LEU A 161 -3.15 -10.85 -5.84
CA LEU A 161 -4.33 -11.20 -6.62
C LEU A 161 -4.69 -10.09 -7.62
N LEU A 162 -4.56 -8.83 -7.20
CA LEU A 162 -4.73 -7.67 -8.08
C LEU A 162 -3.75 -7.72 -9.27
N MET A 163 -2.48 -8.00 -9.00
CA MET A 163 -1.45 -8.13 -10.04
C MET A 163 -1.77 -9.26 -11.02
N LYS A 164 -2.32 -10.40 -10.56
CA LYS A 164 -2.75 -11.50 -11.45
C LYS A 164 -3.94 -11.11 -12.32
N LEU A 165 -4.92 -10.41 -11.76
CA LEU A 165 -6.07 -9.90 -12.53
C LEU A 165 -5.58 -8.95 -13.65
N MET A 166 -4.74 -7.98 -13.29
CA MET A 166 -4.20 -7.02 -14.26
C MET A 166 -3.34 -7.71 -15.33
N ALA A 167 -2.56 -8.73 -14.96
CA ALA A 167 -1.80 -9.55 -15.91
C ALA A 167 -2.72 -10.22 -16.94
N CYS A 168 -3.80 -10.85 -16.48
CA CYS A 168 -4.76 -11.53 -17.36
C CYS A 168 -5.44 -10.56 -18.35
N LEU A 169 -5.72 -9.33 -17.92
CA LEU A 169 -6.21 -8.27 -18.81
C LEU A 169 -5.13 -7.82 -19.79
N ALA A 170 -3.88 -7.67 -19.32
CA ALA A 170 -2.77 -7.22 -20.13
C ALA A 170 -2.41 -8.22 -21.25
N ASP A 171 -2.63 -9.52 -21.05
CA ASP A 171 -2.49 -10.54 -22.11
C ASP A 171 -3.37 -10.25 -23.33
N ARG A 172 -4.52 -9.60 -23.12
CA ARG A 172 -5.46 -9.24 -24.20
C ARG A 172 -5.32 -7.80 -24.67
N PHE A 173 -5.16 -6.85 -23.74
CA PHE A 173 -5.24 -5.42 -24.00
C PHE A 173 -3.88 -4.71 -24.03
N GLY A 174 -2.79 -5.44 -23.74
CA GLY A 174 -1.45 -4.91 -23.60
C GLY A 174 -1.22 -4.25 -22.24
N ALA A 175 0.04 -4.18 -21.80
CA ALA A 175 0.39 -3.65 -20.48
C ALA A 175 0.08 -2.16 -20.29
N ASP A 176 0.13 -1.36 -21.36
CA ASP A 176 -0.30 0.05 -21.35
C ASP A 176 -1.83 0.21 -21.53
N GLY A 177 -2.52 -0.87 -21.88
CA GLY A 177 -3.97 -0.92 -22.03
C GLY A 177 -4.70 -1.37 -20.76
N VAL A 178 -4.01 -1.46 -19.62
CA VAL A 178 -4.57 -1.81 -18.32
C VAL A 178 -4.03 -0.84 -17.29
N ARG A 179 -4.90 -0.34 -16.40
CA ARG A 179 -4.49 0.56 -15.32
C ARG A 179 -5.30 0.34 -14.05
N LEU A 180 -4.71 0.76 -12.94
CA LEU A 180 -5.35 0.89 -11.65
C LEU A 180 -5.61 2.37 -11.40
N VAL A 181 -6.86 2.74 -11.15
CA VAL A 181 -7.24 4.09 -10.73
C VAL A 181 -7.76 4.01 -9.30
N VAL A 182 -7.26 4.89 -8.42
CA VAL A 182 -7.55 4.85 -6.99
C VAL A 182 -7.90 6.23 -6.45
N TRP A 183 -8.64 6.25 -5.35
CA TRP A 183 -8.76 7.39 -4.45
C TRP A 183 -8.84 6.90 -3.01
N PHE A 184 -8.59 7.82 -2.07
CA PHE A 184 -8.53 7.50 -0.65
C PHE A 184 -9.40 8.48 0.13
N GLY A 185 -10.09 7.96 1.14
CA GLY A 185 -10.99 8.68 2.06
C GLY A 185 -11.27 7.88 3.33
#